data_AF-A0A0U5KZH6-F1
#
_entry.id   AF-A0A0U5KZH6-F1
#
_cell.length_a   1.000
_cell.length_b   1.000
_cell.length_c   1.000
_cell.angle_alpha   90.00
_cell.angle_beta   90.00
_cell.angle_gamma   90.00
#
_symmetry.space_group_name_H-M   'P 1'
#
loop_
_entity.id
_entity.type
_entity.pdbx_description
1 polymer ?
#
loop_
_entity_poly.entity_id
_entity_poly.type
_entity_poly.pdbx_seq_one_letter_code
_entity_poly.pdbx_strand_id
1 'polypeptide(L)'
;MTTKQRAISDIRWSLLSAVKIVAIGALQLSLLAQVLGEGEFDMLATSIIMLLILDTLCDRGFSNKIIRRHILNNNQLSTLYWFNIISGLAFFAVLFIGSDVISRFSGQPELGLMIEMLSLVFIIIPQGQHYRAILQKERHFTRIALTETAAVITGMTATLITVWLSPSILCAVWGYLAMVSVRTLMFCCYGREYFQAEFVFNMKSLSSLRRTR
;
A
#
# COMPACT_ATOMS: atom_id res chain seq x y z
N MET A 1 -22.71 2.02 -26.23
CA MET A 1 -21.38 1.40 -26.44
C MET A 1 -21.43 -0.02 -25.92
N THR A 2 -21.12 -0.99 -26.79
CA THR A 2 -21.22 -2.44 -26.52
C THR A 2 -20.21 -2.88 -25.45
N THR A 3 -20.60 -3.83 -24.59
CA THR A 3 -19.85 -4.30 -23.41
C THR A 3 -18.40 -4.70 -23.70
N LYS A 4 -18.09 -5.18 -24.91
CA LYS A 4 -16.72 -5.48 -25.36
C LYS A 4 -15.85 -4.22 -25.54
N GLN A 5 -16.40 -3.13 -26.05
CA GLN A 5 -15.65 -1.88 -26.27
C GLN A 5 -15.29 -1.20 -24.95
N ARG A 6 -16.17 -1.24 -23.94
CA ARG A 6 -15.87 -0.72 -22.60
C ARG A 6 -14.77 -1.52 -21.89
N ALA A 7 -14.83 -2.85 -21.96
CA ALA A 7 -13.80 -3.69 -21.36
C ALA A 7 -12.40 -3.45 -21.97
N ILE A 8 -12.32 -3.28 -23.30
CA ILE A 8 -11.07 -2.96 -23.98
C ILE A 8 -10.57 -1.57 -23.59
N SER A 9 -11.46 -0.57 -23.48
CA SER A 9 -11.06 0.77 -23.03
C SER A 9 -10.57 0.77 -21.58
N ASP A 10 -11.21 0.00 -20.68
CA ASP A 10 -10.83 -0.08 -19.26
C ASP A 10 -9.47 -0.75 -19.08
N ILE A 11 -9.19 -1.83 -19.83
CA ILE A 11 -7.88 -2.49 -19.85
C ILE A 11 -6.80 -1.54 -20.40
N ARG A 12 -7.10 -0.83 -21.49
CA ARG A 12 -6.16 0.15 -22.08
C ARG A 12 -5.84 1.28 -21.11
N TRP A 13 -6.83 1.78 -20.36
CA TRP A 13 -6.63 2.79 -19.33
C TRP A 13 -5.77 2.28 -18.17
N SER A 14 -6.00 1.04 -17.73
CA SER A 14 -5.19 0.41 -16.68
C SER A 14 -3.73 0.23 -17.11
N LEU A 15 -3.49 -0.27 -18.33
CA LEU A 15 -2.13 -0.38 -18.88
C LEU A 15 -1.44 0.98 -18.98
N LEU A 16 -2.15 2.00 -19.47
CA LEU A 16 -1.60 3.35 -19.57
C LEU A 16 -1.26 3.93 -18.18
N SER A 17 -2.09 3.68 -17.18
CA SER A 17 -1.81 4.10 -15.79
C SER A 17 -0.59 3.38 -15.22
N ALA A 18 -0.43 2.09 -15.46
CA ALA A 18 0.73 1.33 -14.99
C ALA A 18 2.03 1.89 -15.57
N VAL A 19 2.05 2.20 -16.88
CA VAL A 19 3.21 2.84 -17.53
C VAL A 19 3.51 4.20 -16.91
N LYS A 20 2.49 5.02 -16.65
CA LYS A 20 2.67 6.33 -15.98
C LYS A 20 3.25 6.17 -14.57
N ILE A 21 2.75 5.22 -13.80
CA ILE A 21 3.21 4.96 -12.43
C ILE A 21 4.69 4.57 -12.44
N VAL A 22 5.08 3.64 -13.32
CA VAL A 22 6.48 3.22 -13.46
C VAL A 22 7.37 4.38 -13.92
N ALA A 23 6.92 5.17 -14.90
CA ALA A 23 7.66 6.33 -15.37
C ALA A 23 7.86 7.39 -14.26
N ILE A 24 6.81 7.67 -13.48
CA ILE A 24 6.89 8.59 -12.34
C ILE A 24 7.86 8.05 -11.27
N GLY A 25 7.80 6.76 -10.95
CA GLY A 25 8.72 6.14 -10.00
C GLY A 25 10.18 6.21 -10.45
N ALA A 26 10.46 5.96 -11.73
CA ALA A 26 11.80 6.09 -12.29
C ALA A 26 12.30 7.54 -12.25
N LEU A 27 11.44 8.51 -12.56
CA LEU A 27 11.75 9.94 -12.45
C LEU A 27 12.04 10.33 -11.00
N GLN A 28 11.22 9.90 -10.05
CA GLN A 28 11.43 10.15 -8.63
C GLN A 28 12.78 9.60 -8.16
N LEU A 29 13.13 8.36 -8.54
CA LEU A 29 14.43 7.76 -8.22
C LEU A 29 15.60 8.56 -8.80
N SER A 30 15.47 8.99 -10.06
CA SER A 30 16.49 9.79 -10.74
C SER A 30 16.70 11.14 -10.07
N LEU A 31 15.62 11.79 -9.64
CA LEU A 31 15.66 13.07 -8.93
C LEU A 31 16.31 12.92 -7.56
N LEU A 32 15.95 11.89 -6.79
CA LEU A 32 16.58 11.62 -5.51
C LEU A 32 18.08 11.35 -5.69
N ALA A 33 18.47 10.53 -6.66
CA ALA A 33 19.87 10.24 -6.95
C ALA A 33 20.70 11.49 -7.33
N GLN A 34 20.08 12.54 -7.88
CA GLN A 34 20.76 13.81 -8.17
C GLN A 34 20.89 14.74 -6.96
N VAL A 35 19.92 14.69 -6.05
CA VAL A 35 19.90 15.53 -4.83
C VAL A 35 20.80 14.95 -3.74
N LEU A 36 20.88 13.62 -3.66
CA LEU A 36 21.70 12.89 -2.70
C LEU A 36 23.16 12.85 -3.19
N GLY A 37 24.09 13.33 -2.36
CA GLY A 37 25.52 13.29 -2.67
C GLY A 37 26.12 11.89 -2.66
N GLU A 38 27.39 11.76 -3.05
CA GLU A 38 28.10 10.48 -3.21
C GLU A 38 28.12 9.59 -1.95
N GLY A 39 27.93 10.16 -0.75
CA GLY A 39 27.92 9.42 0.52
C GLY A 39 26.60 8.74 0.90
N GLU A 40 25.47 9.14 0.30
CA GLU A 40 24.13 8.73 0.73
C GLU A 40 23.53 7.63 -0.17
N PHE A 41 24.23 7.26 -1.24
CA PHE A 41 23.72 6.35 -2.26
C PHE A 41 23.51 4.91 -1.73
N ASP A 42 24.39 4.46 -0.83
CA ASP A 42 24.27 3.15 -0.18
C ASP A 42 23.03 3.07 0.73
N MET A 43 22.76 4.15 1.47
CA MET A 43 21.57 4.27 2.29
C MET A 43 20.30 4.31 1.44
N LEU A 44 20.30 5.05 0.32
CA LEU A 44 19.18 5.07 -0.63
C LEU A 44 18.89 3.66 -1.18
N ALA A 45 19.92 2.92 -1.61
CA ALA A 45 19.77 1.57 -2.14
C ALA A 45 19.18 0.61 -1.09
N THR A 46 19.73 0.63 0.13
CA THR A 46 19.24 -0.17 1.26
C THR A 46 17.79 0.19 1.60
N SER A 47 17.46 1.47 1.53
CA SER A 47 16.10 1.98 1.78
C SER A 47 15.08 1.47 0.77
N ILE A 48 15.44 1.47 -0.52
CA ILE A 48 14.59 0.96 -1.59
C ILE A 48 14.34 -0.54 -1.42
N ILE A 49 15.38 -1.30 -1.08
CA ILE A 49 15.25 -2.74 -0.82
C ILE A 49 14.29 -2.98 0.36
N MET A 50 14.46 -2.22 1.44
CA MET A 50 13.59 -2.33 2.61
C MET A 50 12.14 -1.98 2.29
N LEU A 51 11.92 -0.89 1.55
CA LEU A 51 10.60 -0.49 1.03
C LEU A 51 9.95 -1.60 0.22
N LEU A 52 10.69 -2.24 -0.68
CA LEU A 52 10.18 -3.33 -1.53
C LEU A 52 9.77 -4.54 -0.68
N ILE A 53 10.56 -4.90 0.34
CA ILE A 53 10.23 -5.98 1.27
C ILE A 53 8.94 -5.65 2.03
N LEU A 54 8.82 -4.45 2.59
CA LEU A 54 7.64 -4.05 3.37
C LEU A 54 6.38 -3.96 2.50
N ASP A 55 6.47 -3.38 1.31
CA ASP A 55 5.34 -3.26 0.37
C ASP A 55 4.87 -4.64 -0.11
N THR A 56 5.80 -5.54 -0.44
CA THR A 56 5.44 -6.92 -0.84
C THR A 56 4.84 -7.74 0.31
N LEU A 57 5.30 -7.56 1.55
CA LEU A 57 4.69 -8.17 2.72
C LEU A 57 3.26 -7.66 2.93
N CYS A 58 3.04 -6.34 2.79
CA CYS A 58 1.72 -5.73 2.87
C CYS A 58 0.79 -6.23 1.75
N ASP A 59 1.25 -6.36 0.51
CA ASP A 59 0.41 -6.84 -0.58
C ASP A 59 0.03 -8.33 -0.44
N ARG A 60 1.01 -9.18 -0.08
CA ARG A 60 0.82 -10.64 -0.05
C ARG A 60 0.10 -11.15 1.17
N GLY A 61 0.19 -10.47 2.32
CA GLY A 61 -0.52 -10.89 3.53
C GLY A 61 -2.04 -10.92 3.38
N PHE A 62 -2.60 -10.08 2.49
CA PHE A 62 -3.99 -9.64 2.63
C PHE A 62 -4.87 -9.85 1.38
N SER A 63 -4.37 -9.66 0.16
CA SER A 63 -5.23 -9.55 -1.03
C SER A 63 -5.73 -10.89 -1.61
N ASN A 64 -4.96 -11.98 -1.44
CA ASN A 64 -5.24 -13.25 -2.11
C ASN A 64 -6.44 -14.07 -1.55
N LYS A 65 -6.89 -13.79 -0.32
CA LYS A 65 -7.97 -14.55 0.33
C LYS A 65 -9.38 -14.08 -0.07
N ILE A 66 -9.55 -12.79 -0.38
CA ILE A 66 -10.84 -12.20 -0.72
C ILE A 66 -11.21 -12.52 -2.18
N ILE A 67 -10.26 -12.40 -3.11
CA ILE A 67 -10.50 -12.60 -4.55
C ILE A 67 -10.85 -14.06 -4.89
N ARG A 68 -10.35 -15.03 -4.11
CA ARG A 68 -10.57 -16.48 -4.38
C ARG A 68 -11.89 -17.05 -3.87
N ARG A 69 -12.67 -16.36 -3.03
CA ARG A 69 -13.90 -16.93 -2.45
C ARG A 69 -15.15 -16.29 -3.04
N HIS A 70 -15.93 -17.11 -3.74
CA HIS A 70 -17.02 -16.66 -4.60
C HIS A 70 -18.33 -16.36 -3.84
N ILE A 71 -18.46 -16.74 -2.57
CA ILE A 71 -19.66 -16.48 -1.74
C ILE A 71 -19.20 -16.30 -0.29
N LEU A 72 -18.97 -15.07 0.16
CA LEU A 72 -18.70 -14.76 1.57
C LEU A 72 -19.94 -14.06 2.12
N ASN A 73 -20.47 -14.56 3.23
CA ASN A 73 -21.52 -13.88 3.99
C ASN A 73 -20.92 -12.63 4.66
N ASN A 74 -21.69 -11.54 4.86
CA ASN A 74 -21.19 -10.25 5.40
C ASN A 74 -20.35 -10.43 6.68
N ASN A 75 -20.77 -11.34 7.57
CA ASN A 75 -20.03 -11.67 8.80
C ASN A 75 -18.62 -12.23 8.57
N GLN A 76 -18.41 -13.01 7.50
CA GLN A 76 -17.11 -13.57 7.16
C GLN A 76 -16.17 -12.49 6.62
N LEU A 77 -16.74 -11.53 5.88
CA LEU A 77 -16.02 -10.40 5.33
C LEU A 77 -15.55 -9.44 6.44
N SER A 78 -16.41 -9.13 7.41
CA SER A 78 -16.07 -8.33 8.60
C SER A 78 -15.03 -9.03 9.48
N THR A 79 -15.13 -10.35 9.69
CA THR A 79 -14.11 -11.10 10.46
C THR A 79 -12.75 -11.07 9.78
N LEU A 80 -12.71 -11.21 8.44
CA LEU A 80 -11.47 -11.11 7.67
C LEU A 80 -10.86 -9.70 7.75
N TYR A 81 -11.71 -8.67 7.71
CA TYR A 81 -11.31 -7.27 7.83
C TYR A 81 -10.68 -6.96 9.20
N TRP A 82 -11.33 -7.36 10.30
CA TRP A 82 -10.78 -7.17 11.65
C TRP A 82 -9.50 -7.97 11.89
N PHE A 83 -9.44 -9.22 11.41
CA PHE A 83 -8.22 -10.01 11.45
C PHE A 83 -7.07 -9.29 10.72
N ASN A 84 -7.37 -8.69 9.57
CA ASN A 84 -6.40 -7.92 8.79
C ASN A 84 -5.87 -6.72 9.58
N ILE A 85 -6.76 -5.88 10.12
CA ILE A 85 -6.38 -4.73 10.96
C ILE A 85 -5.50 -5.16 12.14
N ILE A 86 -5.90 -6.21 12.86
CA ILE A 86 -5.14 -6.70 14.02
C ILE A 86 -3.75 -7.20 13.60
N SER A 87 -3.66 -7.95 12.50
CA SER A 87 -2.37 -8.41 12.00
C SER A 87 -1.46 -7.27 11.53
N GLY A 88 -2.01 -6.27 10.85
CA GLY A 88 -1.29 -5.05 10.47
C GLY A 88 -0.77 -4.29 11.69
N LEU A 89 -1.59 -4.16 12.73
CA LEU A 89 -1.18 -3.53 13.99
C LEU A 89 -0.07 -4.31 14.71
N ALA A 90 -0.11 -5.64 14.67
CA ALA A 90 0.95 -6.47 15.22
C ALA A 90 2.28 -6.28 14.47
N PHE A 91 2.26 -6.25 13.13
CA PHE A 91 3.46 -5.96 12.34
C PHE A 91 4.00 -4.55 12.58
N PHE A 92 3.11 -3.56 12.69
CA PHE A 92 3.48 -2.20 13.09
C PHE A 92 4.24 -2.19 14.41
N ALA A 93 3.68 -2.79 15.46
CA ALA A 93 4.30 -2.81 16.78
C ALA A 93 5.68 -3.50 16.78
N VAL A 94 5.80 -4.62 16.07
CA VAL A 94 7.07 -5.35 15.96
C VAL A 94 8.13 -4.53 15.24
N LEU A 95 7.78 -3.89 14.13
CA LEU A 95 8.73 -3.07 13.35
C LEU A 95 9.07 -1.75 14.04
N PHE A 96 8.11 -1.13 14.71
CA PHE A 96 8.31 0.12 15.47
C PHE A 96 9.22 -0.10 16.68
N ILE A 97 9.06 -1.20 17.41
CA ILE A 97 9.96 -1.53 18.53
C ILE A 97 11.30 -2.05 18.00
N GLY A 98 11.28 -2.80 16.89
CA GLY A 98 12.47 -3.32 16.24
C GLY A 98 13.34 -2.25 15.57
N SER A 99 12.79 -1.07 15.24
CA SER A 99 13.51 -0.01 14.54
C SER A 99 14.70 0.51 15.34
N ASP A 100 14.55 0.69 16.66
CA ASP A 100 15.63 1.13 17.56
C ASP A 100 16.77 0.08 17.61
N VAL A 101 16.42 -1.21 17.64
CA VAL A 101 17.41 -2.29 17.60
C VAL A 101 18.17 -2.29 16.26
N ILE A 102 17.46 -2.13 15.15
CA ILE A 102 18.07 -2.09 13.81
C ILE A 102 18.95 -0.85 13.66
N SER A 103 18.50 0.30 14.15
CA SER A 103 19.27 1.54 14.17
C SER A 103 20.65 1.37 14.83
N ARG A 104 20.66 0.73 16.01
CA ARG A 104 21.88 0.46 16.77
C ARG A 104 22.78 -0.58 16.10
N PHE A 105 22.19 -1.62 15.49
CA PHE A 105 22.96 -2.67 14.82
C PHE A 105 23.60 -2.19 13.51
N SER A 106 22.88 -1.40 12.73
CA SER A 106 23.35 -0.84 11.46
C SER A 106 24.28 0.37 11.65
N GLY A 107 24.35 0.95 12.85
CA GLY A 107 25.15 2.15 13.13
C GLY A 107 24.66 3.40 12.39
N GLN A 108 23.46 3.35 11.80
CA GLN A 108 22.87 4.41 10.98
C GLN A 108 21.53 4.84 11.59
N PRO A 109 21.46 6.00 12.27
CA PRO A 109 20.24 6.46 12.92
C PRO A 109 19.08 6.68 11.95
N GLU A 110 19.40 7.13 10.73
CA GLU A 110 18.41 7.42 9.69
C GLU A 110 17.65 6.18 9.22
N LEU A 111 18.33 5.02 9.14
CA LEU A 111 17.69 3.76 8.77
C LEU A 111 16.64 3.34 9.81
N GLY A 112 16.94 3.55 11.09
CA GLY A 112 16.01 3.32 12.19
C GLY A 112 14.74 4.17 12.05
N LEU A 113 14.92 5.49 11.88
CA LEU A 113 13.82 6.44 11.68
C LEU A 113 12.98 6.09 10.45
N MET A 114 13.62 5.67 9.37
CA MET A 114 12.89 5.24 8.17
C MET A 114 12.04 4.00 8.43
N ILE A 115 12.58 2.97 9.09
CA ILE A 115 11.81 1.75 9.41
C ILE A 115 10.64 2.09 10.34
N GLU A 116 10.87 2.96 11.31
CA GLU A 116 9.84 3.46 12.22
C GLU A 116 8.70 4.14 11.44
N MET A 117 9.03 5.08 10.54
CA MET A 117 8.03 5.75 9.69
C MET A 117 7.31 4.77 8.76
N LEU A 118 8.04 3.84 8.14
CA LEU A 118 7.47 2.85 7.23
C LEU A 118 6.60 1.82 7.95
N SER A 119 6.78 1.61 9.25
CA SER A 119 5.90 0.73 10.01
C SER A 119 4.43 1.20 9.94
N LEU A 120 4.18 2.52 9.85
CA LEU A 120 2.83 3.11 9.76
C LEU A 120 2.03 2.58 8.55
N VAL A 121 2.74 2.17 7.51
CA VAL A 121 2.18 1.60 6.28
C VAL A 121 1.37 0.33 6.58
N PHE A 122 1.76 -0.46 7.59
CA PHE A 122 1.02 -1.65 8.04
C PHE A 122 -0.31 -1.32 8.71
N ILE A 123 -0.53 -0.09 9.15
CA ILE A 123 -1.83 0.36 9.66
C ILE A 123 -2.69 0.87 8.50
N ILE A 124 -2.08 1.58 7.55
CA ILE A 124 -2.78 2.30 6.49
C ILE A 124 -3.17 1.36 5.33
N ILE A 125 -2.22 0.62 4.76
CA ILE A 125 -2.45 -0.21 3.57
C ILE A 125 -3.60 -1.22 3.74
N PRO A 126 -3.67 -2.02 4.82
CA PRO A 126 -4.70 -3.06 4.97
C PRO A 126 -6.12 -2.56 4.80
N GLN A 127 -6.39 -1.32 5.20
CA GLN A 127 -7.71 -0.71 5.12
C GLN A 127 -8.15 -0.52 3.65
N GLY A 128 -7.23 -0.06 2.80
CA GLY A 128 -7.49 0.19 1.38
C GLY A 128 -7.47 -1.07 0.52
N GLN A 129 -6.63 -2.05 0.86
CA GLN A 129 -6.48 -3.30 0.10
C GLN A 129 -7.79 -4.09 0.01
N HIS A 130 -8.60 -4.06 1.07
CA HIS A 130 -9.90 -4.70 1.07
C HIS A 130 -10.82 -4.15 -0.04
N TYR A 131 -10.93 -2.83 -0.14
CA TYR A 131 -11.75 -2.17 -1.14
C TYR A 131 -11.18 -2.31 -2.55
N ARG A 132 -9.84 -2.29 -2.69
CA ARG A 132 -9.17 -2.57 -3.97
C ARG A 132 -9.53 -3.96 -4.49
N ALA A 133 -9.52 -4.98 -3.63
CA ALA A 133 -9.90 -6.34 -4.00
C ALA A 133 -11.37 -6.45 -4.44
N ILE A 134 -12.29 -5.72 -3.79
CA ILE A 134 -13.71 -5.65 -4.19
C ILE A 134 -13.84 -4.97 -5.56
N LEU A 135 -13.23 -3.80 -5.76
CA LEU A 135 -13.25 -3.08 -7.05
C LEU A 135 -12.67 -3.92 -8.19
N GLN A 136 -11.63 -4.71 -7.91
CA GLN A 136 -11.03 -5.63 -8.89
C GLN A 136 -11.99 -6.78 -9.22
N LYS A 137 -12.68 -7.34 -8.22
CA LYS A 137 -13.69 -8.39 -8.40
C LYS A 137 -14.88 -7.89 -9.24
N GLU A 138 -15.35 -6.67 -8.98
CA GLU A 138 -16.44 -6.01 -9.71
C GLU A 138 -16.00 -5.44 -11.09
N ARG A 139 -14.74 -5.69 -11.50
CA ARG A 139 -14.16 -5.26 -12.79
C ARG A 139 -14.11 -3.73 -12.99
N HIS A 140 -14.04 -2.95 -11.93
CA HIS A 140 -13.89 -1.48 -11.98
C HIS A 140 -12.43 -1.03 -12.11
N PHE A 141 -11.71 -1.54 -13.12
CA PHE A 141 -10.28 -1.27 -13.34
C PHE A 141 -9.96 0.21 -13.54
N THR A 142 -10.85 0.98 -14.15
CA THR A 142 -10.67 2.42 -14.38
C THR A 142 -10.64 3.22 -13.07
N ARG A 143 -11.43 2.84 -12.07
CA ARG A 143 -11.41 3.48 -10.73
C ARG A 143 -10.11 3.15 -10.00
N ILE A 144 -9.61 1.92 -10.14
CA ILE A 144 -8.32 1.49 -9.58
C ILE A 144 -7.18 2.30 -10.21
N ALA A 145 -7.13 2.34 -11.55
CA ALA A 145 -6.14 3.08 -12.32
C ALA A 145 -6.10 4.58 -11.95
N LEU A 146 -7.27 5.22 -11.82
CA LEU A 146 -7.37 6.63 -11.46
C LEU A 146 -6.88 6.88 -10.01
N THR A 147 -7.24 5.99 -9.09
CA THR A 147 -6.79 6.05 -7.69
C THR A 147 -5.28 5.89 -7.58
N GLU A 148 -4.70 4.90 -8.26
CA GLU A 148 -3.25 4.67 -8.24
C GLU A 148 -2.48 5.83 -8.89
N THR A 149 -2.97 6.35 -10.02
CA THR A 149 -2.36 7.50 -10.69
C THR A 149 -2.39 8.75 -9.81
N ALA A 150 -3.54 9.07 -9.18
CA ALA A 150 -3.67 10.22 -8.30
C ALA A 150 -2.74 10.10 -7.09
N ALA A 151 -2.69 8.92 -6.45
CA ALA A 151 -1.82 8.66 -5.32
C ALA A 151 -0.34 8.86 -5.66
N VAL A 152 0.12 8.35 -6.80
CA VAL A 152 1.53 8.46 -7.24
C VAL A 152 1.89 9.90 -7.55
N ILE A 153 1.00 10.66 -8.17
CA ILE A 153 1.20 12.11 -8.40
C ILE A 153 1.31 12.83 -7.04
N THR A 154 0.43 12.54 -6.09
CA THR A 154 0.50 13.15 -4.76
C THR A 154 1.80 12.79 -4.03
N GLY A 155 2.23 11.52 -4.10
CA GLY A 155 3.50 11.08 -3.51
C GLY A 155 4.71 11.77 -4.12
N MET A 156 4.73 11.92 -5.45
CA MET A 156 5.77 12.66 -6.15
C MET A 156 5.79 14.13 -5.73
N THR A 157 4.63 14.80 -5.66
CA THR A 157 4.54 16.20 -5.22
C THR A 157 4.98 16.36 -3.76
N ALA A 158 4.61 15.44 -2.88
CA ALA A 158 5.02 15.46 -1.48
C ALA A 158 6.53 15.28 -1.35
N THR A 159 7.12 14.34 -2.11
CA THR A 159 8.58 14.14 -2.16
C THR A 159 9.29 15.41 -2.59
N LEU A 160 8.82 16.05 -3.67
CA LEU A 160 9.39 17.30 -4.15
C LEU A 160 9.30 18.39 -3.08
N ILE A 161 8.13 18.58 -2.46
CA ILE A 161 7.98 19.57 -1.38
C ILE A 161 8.97 19.28 -0.25
N THR A 162 9.07 18.04 0.23
CA THR A 162 9.99 17.69 1.32
C THR A 162 11.46 17.89 0.96
N VAL A 163 11.85 17.60 -0.28
CA VAL A 163 13.22 17.84 -0.78
C VAL A 163 13.59 19.32 -0.69
N TRP A 164 12.64 20.22 -0.96
CA TRP A 164 12.87 21.66 -0.88
C TRP A 164 12.96 22.17 0.56
N LEU A 165 12.29 21.52 1.52
CA LEU A 165 12.36 21.91 2.94
C LEU A 165 13.62 21.34 3.62
N SER A 166 13.95 20.08 3.37
CA SER A 166 15.08 19.39 3.98
C SER A 166 15.59 18.28 3.04
N PRO A 167 16.76 18.43 2.41
CA PRO A 167 17.33 17.39 1.57
C PRO A 167 17.83 16.24 2.45
N SER A 168 17.00 15.20 2.59
CA SER A 168 17.29 13.96 3.31
C SER A 168 16.63 12.78 2.59
N ILE A 169 17.14 11.57 2.83
CA ILE A 169 16.54 10.30 2.38
C ILE A 169 15.09 10.16 2.85
N LEU A 170 14.75 10.76 4.00
CA LEU A 170 13.41 10.76 4.58
C LEU A 170 12.34 11.36 3.65
N CYS A 171 12.73 12.19 2.67
CA CYS A 171 11.82 12.73 1.66
C CYS A 171 11.11 11.64 0.85
N ALA A 172 11.81 10.56 0.48
CA ALA A 172 11.20 9.44 -0.21
C ALA A 172 10.13 8.76 0.66
N VAL A 173 10.39 8.67 1.97
CA VAL A 173 9.51 8.04 2.95
C VAL A 173 8.23 8.86 3.13
N TRP A 174 8.36 10.18 3.26
CA TRP A 174 7.22 11.10 3.32
C TRP A 174 6.37 11.04 2.05
N GLY A 175 7.02 11.03 0.88
CA GLY A 175 6.34 10.84 -0.40
C GLY A 175 5.57 9.53 -0.49
N TYR A 176 6.19 8.42 -0.06
CA TYR A 176 5.56 7.11 -0.04
C TYR A 176 4.39 7.05 0.95
N LEU A 177 4.52 7.60 2.15
CA LEU A 177 3.44 7.70 3.14
C LEU A 177 2.26 8.52 2.61
N ALA A 178 2.52 9.66 1.96
CA ALA A 178 1.49 10.47 1.33
C ALA A 178 0.76 9.70 0.21
N MET A 179 1.51 9.03 -0.66
CA MET A 179 0.97 8.17 -1.71
C MET A 179 0.05 7.10 -1.13
N VAL A 180 0.54 6.33 -0.15
CA VAL A 180 -0.20 5.22 0.46
C VAL A 180 -1.46 5.71 1.18
N SER A 181 -1.39 6.86 1.85
CA SER A 181 -2.51 7.47 2.56
C SER A 181 -3.62 7.91 1.58
N VAL A 182 -3.27 8.64 0.52
CA VAL A 182 -4.24 9.08 -0.50
C VAL A 182 -4.83 7.88 -1.23
N ARG A 183 -4.00 6.90 -1.60
CA ARG A 183 -4.43 5.64 -2.23
C ARG A 183 -5.48 4.94 -1.37
N THR A 184 -5.20 4.80 -0.07
CA THR A 184 -6.09 4.15 0.88
C THR A 184 -7.39 4.93 1.07
N LEU A 185 -7.31 6.25 1.25
CA LEU A 185 -8.48 7.11 1.40
C LEU A 185 -9.39 7.05 0.17
N MET A 186 -8.83 7.15 -1.04
CA MET A 186 -9.59 7.03 -2.28
C MET A 186 -10.24 5.66 -2.43
N PHE A 187 -9.53 4.58 -2.12
CA PHE A 187 -10.12 3.24 -2.12
C PHE A 187 -11.25 3.09 -1.08
N CYS A 188 -11.10 3.67 0.11
CA CYS A 188 -12.17 3.70 1.11
C CYS A 188 -13.38 4.52 0.61
N CYS A 189 -13.16 5.68 -0.01
CA CYS A 189 -14.22 6.53 -0.55
C CYS A 189 -14.99 5.84 -1.69
N TYR A 190 -14.29 5.27 -2.67
CA TYR A 190 -14.93 4.55 -3.78
C TYR A 190 -15.50 3.20 -3.36
N GLY A 191 -14.88 2.53 -2.39
CA GLY A 191 -15.28 1.23 -1.89
C GLY A 191 -16.48 1.27 -0.96
N ARG A 192 -16.72 2.40 -0.26
CA ARG A 192 -17.90 2.63 0.59
C ARG A 192 -19.23 2.51 -0.16
N GLU A 193 -19.23 2.75 -1.47
CA GLU A 193 -20.40 2.56 -2.34
C GLU A 193 -20.79 1.09 -2.50
N TYR A 194 -19.82 0.16 -2.39
CA TYR A 194 -20.02 -1.28 -2.61
C TYR A 194 -20.05 -2.11 -1.32
N PHE A 195 -19.36 -1.66 -0.27
CA PHE A 195 -19.31 -2.36 1.01
C PHE A 195 -19.21 -1.37 2.17
N GLN A 196 -20.12 -1.50 3.13
CA GLN A 196 -20.03 -0.85 4.44
C GLN A 196 -19.66 -1.92 5.47
N ALA A 197 -18.54 -1.72 6.17
CA ALA A 197 -18.11 -2.65 7.21
C ALA A 197 -19.10 -2.61 8.39
N GLU A 198 -19.98 -3.60 8.46
CA GLU A 198 -20.80 -3.84 9.65
C GLU A 198 -19.92 -4.45 10.76
N PHE A 199 -19.99 -3.90 11.97
CA PHE A 199 -19.32 -4.40 13.17
C PHE A 199 -19.97 -5.71 13.67
N VAL A 200 -19.77 -6.82 12.93
CA VAL A 200 -20.20 -8.14 13.37
C VAL A 200 -19.00 -9.09 13.38
N PHE A 201 -18.45 -9.30 14.58
CA PHE A 201 -17.33 -10.21 14.83
C PHE A 201 -17.90 -11.57 15.26
N ASN A 202 -17.88 -12.58 14.38
CA ASN A 202 -18.37 -13.92 14.71
C ASN A 202 -17.27 -14.99 14.56
N MET A 203 -16.63 -15.29 15.69
CA MET A 203 -15.53 -16.26 15.84
C MET A 203 -15.85 -17.68 15.36
N LYS A 204 -17.14 -18.07 15.29
CA LYS A 204 -17.54 -19.42 14.85
C LYS A 204 -17.24 -19.69 13.37
N SER A 205 -17.17 -18.66 12.52
CA SER A 205 -16.88 -18.83 11.09
C SER A 205 -15.44 -19.26 10.77
N LEU A 206 -14.48 -19.03 11.67
CA LEU A 206 -13.09 -19.43 11.45
C LEU A 206 -12.88 -20.94 11.63
N SER A 207 -13.73 -21.60 12.42
CA SER A 207 -13.63 -23.04 12.69
C SER A 207 -14.14 -23.93 11.53
N SER A 208 -15.12 -23.47 10.75
CA SER A 208 -15.58 -24.17 9.54
C SER A 208 -14.59 -24.05 8.38
N LEU A 209 -13.70 -23.06 8.42
CA LEU A 209 -12.67 -22.79 7.41
C LEU A 209 -11.52 -23.82 7.37
N ARG A 210 -11.34 -24.61 8.43
CA ARG A 210 -10.25 -25.60 8.55
C ARG A 210 -10.67 -27.03 8.13
N ARG A 211 -11.98 -27.28 7.91
CA ARG A 211 -12.52 -28.62 7.72
C ARG A 211 -12.84 -29.05 6.29
N THR A 212 -12.88 -28.14 5.33
CA THR A 212 -13.04 -28.48 3.91
C THR A 212 -11.69 -28.39 3.21
N ARG A 213 -10.89 -29.45 3.35
CA ARG A 213 -9.87 -29.83 2.38
C ARG A 213 -10.54 -30.62 1.27
#